data_AF-A0ABD0S0U2-F1
#
_entry.id   AF-A0ABD0S0U2-F1
#
_cell.length_a   1.000
_cell.length_b   1.000
_cell.length_c   1.000
_cell.angle_alpha   90.00
_cell.angle_beta   90.00
_cell.angle_gamma   90.00
#
_symmetry.space_group_name_H-M   'P 1'
#
loop_
_entity.id
_entity.type
_entity.pdbx_description
1 polymer ?
#
loop_
_entity_poly.entity_id
_entity_poly.type
_entity_poly.pdbx_seq_one_letter_code
_entity_poly.pdbx_strand_id
1 'polypeptide(L)' 'TSNHGSWSSWGPWGSCSRTCGGGVQFAHRLCNNPPPRNNGRYCTGKRAVYRSCNVTPCPSA' A
#
# COMPACT_ATOMS: atom_id res chain seq x y z
N THR A 1 13.61 8.36 26.25
CA THR A 1 12.25 8.49 25.69
C THR A 1 12.08 7.51 24.54
N SER A 2 11.12 6.60 24.64
CA SER A 2 10.77 5.65 23.56
C SER A 2 9.89 6.35 22.53
N ASN A 3 10.15 6.15 21.23
CA ASN A 3 9.39 6.80 20.15
C ASN A 3 8.62 5.76 19.36
N HIS A 4 7.29 5.85 19.35
CA HIS A 4 6.43 4.93 18.62
C HIS A 4 6.46 5.23 17.12
N GLY A 5 6.56 4.17 16.31
CA GLY A 5 6.54 4.30 14.87
C GLY A 5 5.19 4.82 14.39
N SER A 6 5.21 5.73 13.41
CA SER A 6 4.01 6.17 12.69
C SER A 6 4.13 5.93 11.19
N TRP A 7 2.99 5.66 10.57
CA TRP A 7 2.92 5.38 9.15
C TRP A 7 3.23 6.63 8.33
N SER A 8 4.01 6.47 7.27
CA SER A 8 4.09 7.42 6.17
C SER A 8 2.76 7.51 5.43
N SER A 9 2.62 8.54 4.59
CA SER A 9 1.64 8.54 3.52
C SER A 9 1.72 7.26 2.69
N TRP A 10 0.59 6.86 2.10
CA TRP A 10 0.56 5.77 1.14
C TRP A 10 1.47 6.09 -0.04
N GLY A 11 2.31 5.12 -0.41
CA GLY A 11 3.06 5.15 -1.65
C GLY A 11 2.12 5.11 -2.86
N PRO A 12 2.66 5.37 -4.06
CA PRO A 12 1.88 5.26 -5.28
C PRO A 12 1.32 3.84 -5.44
N TRP A 13 0.19 3.74 -6.14
CA TRP A 13 -0.32 2.44 -6.56
C TRP A 13 0.65 1.82 -7.56
N GLY A 14 0.97 0.55 -7.36
CA GLY A 14 1.73 -0.24 -8.32
C GLY A 14 0.94 -0.48 -9.61
N SER A 15 1.61 -1.07 -10.59
CA SER A 15 0.97 -1.44 -11.86
C SER A 15 -0.21 -2.38 -11.63
N CYS A 16 -1.28 -2.17 -12.40
CA CYS A 16 -2.41 -3.09 -12.40
C CYS A 16 -1.99 -4.45 -12.96
N SER A 17 -2.43 -5.53 -12.32
CA SER A 17 -2.10 -6.90 -12.75
C SER A 17 -2.63 -7.25 -14.15
N ARG A 18 -3.67 -6.55 -14.60
CA ARG A 18 -4.27 -6.71 -15.94
C ARG A 18 -4.49 -5.34 -16.56
N THR A 19 -4.37 -5.25 -17.87
CA THR A 19 -4.68 -4.03 -18.64
C THR A 19 -6.16 -3.90 -18.99
N CYS A 20 -6.92 -5.00 -18.90
CA CYS A 20 -8.36 -5.05 -19.15
C CYS A 20 -9.00 -6.24 -18.39
N GLY A 21 -10.33 -6.26 -18.35
CA GLY A 21 -11.13 -7.33 -17.76
C GLY A 21 -11.07 -7.39 -16.24
N GLY A 22 -10.62 -6.33 -15.58
CA GLY A 22 -10.50 -6.23 -14.13
C GLY A 22 -9.22 -6.87 -13.58
N GLY A 23 -8.23 -6.05 -13.25
CA GLY A 23 -7.04 -6.41 -12.50
C GLY A 23 -7.05 -5.91 -11.05
N VAL A 24 -5.96 -6.16 -10.35
CA VAL A 24 -5.70 -5.68 -8.99
C VAL A 24 -4.38 -4.93 -8.96
N GLN A 25 -4.36 -3.80 -8.27
CA GLN A 25 -3.15 -3.05 -7.94
C GLN A 25 -3.04 -2.90 -6.43
N PHE A 26 -1.82 -2.72 -5.93
CA PHE A 26 -1.57 -2.53 -4.51
C PHE A 26 -0.76 -1.27 -4.25
N ALA A 27 -0.97 -0.66 -3.09
CA ALA A 27 -0.14 0.41 -2.57
C ALA A 27 0.37 0.00 -1.18
N HIS A 28 1.58 0.40 -0.84
CA HIS A 28 2.16 0.16 0.47
C HIS A 28 2.53 1.47 1.15
N ARG A 29 2.73 1.42 2.47
CA ARG A 29 3.25 2.52 3.28
C ARG A 29 4.31 2.02 4.23
N LEU A 30 5.20 2.90 4.66
CA LEU A 30 6.32 2.57 5.51
C LEU A 30 6.09 3.08 6.93
N CYS A 31 6.61 2.36 7.91
CA CYS A 31 6.56 2.77 9.32
C CYS A 31 7.80 3.60 9.66
N ASN A 32 7.92 4.78 9.06
CA ASN A 32 9.13 5.61 9.13
C ASN A 32 8.85 7.10 9.32
N ASN A 33 7.62 7.50 9.70
CA ASN A 33 7.26 8.90 9.83
C ASN A 33 6.59 9.24 11.17
N PRO A 34 7.29 9.15 12.33
CA PRO A 34 8.70 8.79 12.50
C PRO A 34 8.94 7.25 12.60
N PRO A 35 10.19 6.78 12.46
CA PRO A 35 10.52 5.37 12.69
C PRO A 35 10.52 5.05 14.20
N PRO A 36 10.15 3.82 14.59
CA PRO A 36 10.18 3.41 15.99
C PRO A 36 11.61 3.41 16.53
N ARG A 37 11.82 3.97 17.72
CA ARG A 37 13.13 4.04 18.40
C ARG A 37 13.03 3.74 19.88
N ASN A 38 14.14 3.28 20.47
CA ASN A 38 14.31 3.03 21.91
C ASN A 38 13.16 2.19 22.51
N ASN A 39 12.97 0.96 22.01
CA ASN A 39 11.86 0.08 22.41
C ASN A 39 10.45 0.60 22.06
N GLY A 40 10.37 1.60 21.18
CA GLY A 40 9.11 2.09 20.64
C GLY A 40 8.37 1.04 19.83
N ARG A 41 7.04 1.04 19.97
CA ARG A 41 6.17 0.10 19.26
C ARG A 41 6.21 0.32 17.76
N TYR A 42 6.18 -0.78 17.00
CA TYR A 42 5.99 -0.74 15.55
C TYR A 42 4.56 -0.27 15.21
N CYS A 43 4.38 0.31 14.01
CA CYS A 43 3.10 0.84 13.57
C CYS A 43 2.01 -0.24 13.53
N THR A 44 0.84 0.05 14.10
CA THR A 44 -0.32 -0.84 14.07
C THR A 44 -1.19 -0.58 12.83
N GLY A 45 -1.69 -1.65 12.21
CA GLY A 45 -2.58 -1.57 11.04
C GLY A 45 -1.96 -2.12 9.75
N LYS A 46 -2.66 -1.89 8.62
CA LYS A 46 -2.26 -2.47 7.32
C LYS A 46 -1.02 -1.77 6.75
N ARG A 47 -0.01 -2.54 6.35
CA ARG A 47 1.17 -2.05 5.61
C ARG A 47 0.87 -1.88 4.11
N ALA A 48 -0.07 -2.66 3.58
CA ALA A 48 -0.46 -2.66 2.18
C ALA A 48 -2.00 -2.63 2.04
N VAL A 49 -2.47 -2.01 0.96
CA VAL A 49 -3.86 -2.00 0.52
C VAL A 49 -3.95 -2.42 -0.94
N TYR A 50 -5.08 -3.02 -1.29
CA TYR A 50 -5.36 -3.53 -2.64
C TYR A 50 -6.64 -2.86 -3.16
N ARG A 51 -6.69 -2.59 -4.46
CA ARG A 51 -7.90 -2.15 -5.14
C ARG A 51 -8.01 -2.74 -6.54
N SER A 52 -9.24 -2.86 -7.02
CA SER A 52 -9.52 -3.19 -8.41
C SER A 52 -9.05 -2.08 -9.35
N CYS A 53 -8.64 -2.47 -10.56
CA CYS A 53 -8.20 -1.57 -11.61
C CYS A 53 -8.52 -2.15 -12.99
N ASN A 54 -8.51 -1.31 -14.03
CA ASN A 54 -8.72 -1.73 -15.41
C ASN A 54 -9.95 -2.65 -15.59
N VAL A 55 -11.07 -2.24 -14.99
CA VAL A 55 -12.35 -2.98 -15.02
C VAL A 55 -13.03 -2.94 -16.39
N THR A 56 -12.52 -2.14 -17.32
CA THR A 56 -12.97 -2.10 -18.71
C THR A 56 -12.81 -3.48 -19.33
N PRO A 57 -13.84 -4.05 -19.99
CA PRO A 57 -13.74 -5.35 -20.63
C PRO A 57 -12.59 -5.39 -21.65
N CYS A 58 -11.99 -6.55 -21.80
CA CYS A 58 -10.98 -6.75 -22.83
C CYS A 58 -11.60 -6.72 -24.22
N PRO A 59 -10.90 -6.19 -25.24
CA PRO A 59 -11.35 -6.33 -26.62
C PRO A 59 -11.44 -7.83 -26.95
N SER A 60 -12.61 -8.25 -27.41
CA SER A 60 -12.78 -9.57 -28.01
C SER A 60 -12.05 -9.57 -29.36
N ALA A 61 -11.10 -10.48 -29.52
CA ALA A 61 -10.44 -10.75 -30.79
C ALA A 61 -11.43 -11.30 -31.83
#